data_AF-A0AAP9NL41-F1
#
_entry.id   AF-A0AAP9NL41-F1
#
_cell.length_a   1.000
_cell.length_b   1.000
_cell.length_c   1.000
_cell.angle_alpha   90.00
_cell.angle_beta   90.00
_cell.angle_gamma   90.00
#
_symmetry.space_group_name_H-M   'P 1'
#
loop_
_entity.id
_entity.type
_entity.pdbx_description
1 polymer ?
#
loop_
_entity_poly.entity_id
_entity_poly.type
_entity_poly.pdbx_seq_one_letter_code
_entity_poly.pdbx_strand_id
1 'polypeptide(L)'
;MTGNDQKGGQQARRAAMLCQNPRFWLYLDQRWRYNNALEHREFPDGTFKAAGATRWLRKACGIQSRAELDHNDNARAMLDKVMADYSKWERQQRLNERISGGVV
;
A
#
# COMPACT_ATOMS: atom_id res chain seq x y z
N MET A 1 7.98 -22.91 -28.14
CA MET A 1 7.73 -23.09 -26.69
C MET A 1 7.16 -21.78 -26.15
N THR A 2 5.84 -21.72 -26.00
CA THR A 2 5.06 -20.49 -25.78
C THR A 2 5.09 -20.11 -24.30
N GLY A 3 5.98 -19.18 -23.94
CA GLY A 3 6.00 -18.56 -22.61
C GLY A 3 4.81 -17.62 -22.47
N ASN A 4 3.68 -18.16 -22.01
CA ASN A 4 2.47 -17.40 -21.66
C ASN A 4 2.72 -16.63 -20.36
N ASP A 5 3.62 -15.65 -20.45
CA ASP A 5 3.94 -14.69 -19.41
C ASP A 5 2.64 -13.92 -19.12
N GLN A 6 1.99 -14.25 -18.01
CA GLN A 6 0.87 -13.50 -17.45
C GLN A 6 1.37 -12.09 -17.13
N LYS A 7 1.51 -11.27 -18.16
CA LYS A 7 1.79 -9.84 -18.07
C LYS A 7 0.58 -9.24 -17.41
N GLY A 8 0.62 -9.17 -16.08
CA GLY A 8 -0.35 -8.42 -15.30
C GLY A 8 -0.55 -7.07 -15.99
N GLY A 9 -1.81 -6.72 -16.20
CA GLY A 9 -2.21 -5.56 -16.98
C GLY A 9 -1.87 -4.25 -16.26
N GLN A 10 -2.57 -3.17 -16.61
CA GLN A 10 -2.30 -1.87 -16.03
C GLN A 10 -2.48 -1.88 -14.50
N GLN A 11 -3.44 -2.64 -13.97
CA GLN A 11 -3.72 -2.63 -12.53
C GLN A 11 -2.68 -3.39 -11.74
N ALA A 12 -2.25 -4.55 -12.22
CA ALA A 12 -1.16 -5.31 -11.61
C ALA A 12 0.14 -4.48 -11.51
N ARG A 13 0.45 -3.70 -12.56
CA ARG A 13 1.63 -2.81 -12.59
C ARG A 13 1.49 -1.66 -11.61
N ARG A 14 0.33 -0.99 -11.58
CA ARG A 14 0.05 0.09 -10.62
C ARG A 14 0.18 -0.39 -9.17
N ALA A 15 -0.39 -1.54 -8.86
CA ALA A 15 -0.25 -2.18 -7.56
C ALA A 15 1.21 -2.49 -7.21
N ALA A 16 2.00 -2.97 -8.17
CA ALA A 16 3.43 -3.25 -7.97
C ALA A 16 4.25 -1.98 -7.73
N MET A 17 3.95 -0.88 -8.44
CA MET A 17 4.60 0.41 -8.21
C MET A 17 4.25 0.99 -6.83
N LEU A 18 2.97 0.92 -6.43
CA LEU A 18 2.53 1.35 -5.12
C LEU A 18 3.23 0.57 -4.00
N CYS A 19 3.34 -0.76 -4.15
CA CYS A 19 4.05 -1.61 -3.19
C CYS A 19 5.56 -1.36 -3.13
N GLN A 20 6.16 -0.63 -4.09
CA GLN A 20 7.57 -0.25 -4.05
C GLN A 20 7.79 1.14 -3.45
N ASN A 21 6.72 1.90 -3.19
CA ASN A 21 6.82 3.25 -2.68
C ASN A 21 7.10 3.24 -1.16
N PRO A 22 8.22 3.81 -0.67
CA PRO A 22 8.53 3.84 0.75
C PRO A 22 7.48 4.58 1.60
N ARG A 23 6.81 5.60 1.04
CA ARG A 23 5.70 6.27 1.74
C ARG A 23 4.50 5.36 1.96
N PHE A 24 4.24 4.47 1.01
CA PHE A 24 3.17 3.48 1.17
C PHE A 24 3.51 2.48 2.28
N TRP A 25 4.79 2.14 2.47
CA TRP A 25 5.22 1.30 3.58
C TRP A 25 4.96 1.98 4.92
N LEU A 26 5.31 3.26 5.06
CA LEU A 26 5.03 4.06 6.26
C LEU A 26 3.53 4.12 6.58
N TYR A 27 2.68 4.30 5.58
CA TYR A 27 1.23 4.25 5.76
C TYR A 27 0.77 2.89 6.33
N LEU A 28 1.30 1.79 5.79
CA LEU A 28 0.98 0.46 6.29
C LEU A 28 1.50 0.23 7.70
N ASP A 29 2.71 0.70 8.03
CA ASP A 29 3.27 0.63 9.39
C ASP A 29 2.35 1.36 10.39
N GLN A 30 1.98 2.61 10.10
CA GLN A 30 1.09 3.40 10.96
C GLN A 30 -0.30 2.76 11.10
N ARG A 31 -0.87 2.26 9.99
CA ARG A 31 -2.16 1.58 10.00
C ARG A 31 -2.11 0.28 10.80
N TRP A 32 -1.03 -0.49 10.66
CA TRP A 32 -0.82 -1.73 11.41
C TRP A 32 -0.71 -1.46 12.90
N ARG A 33 0.04 -0.43 13.30
CA ARG A 33 0.11 0.02 14.70
C ARG A 33 -1.26 0.38 15.24
N TYR A 34 -1.98 1.24 14.53
CA TYR A 34 -3.30 1.71 14.95
C TYR A 34 -4.28 0.54 15.14
N ASN A 35 -4.31 -0.40 14.19
CA ASN A 35 -5.20 -1.56 14.25
C ASN A 35 -4.84 -2.57 15.35
N ASN A 36 -3.57 -2.69 15.71
CA ASN A 36 -3.11 -3.61 16.75
C ASN A 36 -2.85 -2.91 18.10
N ALA A 37 -3.18 -1.62 18.22
CA ALA A 37 -2.85 -0.78 19.37
C ALA A 37 -1.37 -0.86 19.79
N LEU A 38 -0.46 -1.00 18.82
CA LEU A 38 0.98 -1.11 19.06
C LEU A 38 1.63 0.27 19.13
N GLU A 39 2.61 0.40 20.01
CA GLU A 39 3.43 1.61 20.11
C GLU A 39 4.52 1.63 19.02
N HIS A 40 5.04 2.83 18.71
CA HIS A 40 6.13 3.00 17.75
C HIS A 40 7.38 2.19 18.13
N ARG A 41 7.63 2.01 19.44
CA ARG A 41 8.75 1.21 19.95
C ARG A 41 8.63 -0.28 19.62
N GLU A 42 7.41 -0.80 19.60
CA GLU A 42 7.13 -2.23 19.34
C GLU A 42 7.19 -2.56 17.85
N PHE A 43 6.85 -1.59 17.01
CA PHE A 43 6.81 -1.78 15.57
C PHE A 43 7.34 -0.53 14.86
N PRO A 44 8.66 -0.31 14.72
CA PRO A 44 9.22 0.93 14.17
C PRO A 44 8.92 1.14 12.67
N ASP A 45 9.07 2.39 12.21
CA ASP A 45 8.79 2.76 10.82
C ASP A 45 9.81 2.12 9.87
N GLY A 46 9.35 1.55 8.76
CA GLY A 46 10.21 0.79 7.84
C GLY A 46 10.28 -0.70 8.15
N THR A 47 9.42 -1.21 9.04
CA THR A 47 9.23 -2.65 9.22
C THR A 47 8.53 -3.25 8.01
N PHE A 48 7.58 -2.53 7.41
CA PHE A 48 7.02 -2.90 6.12
C PHE A 48 8.04 -2.70 4.97
N LYS A 49 8.20 -3.76 4.18
CA LYS A 49 8.97 -3.76 2.92
C LYS A 49 8.06 -4.09 1.74
N ALA A 50 8.57 -3.97 0.52
CA ALA A 50 7.84 -4.29 -0.71
C ALA A 50 7.13 -5.66 -0.70
N ALA A 51 7.77 -6.70 -0.15
CA ALA A 51 7.19 -8.03 -0.03
C ALA A 51 5.98 -8.07 0.93
N GLY A 52 6.09 -7.37 2.07
CA GLY A 52 5.00 -7.24 3.05
C GLY A 52 3.84 -6.42 2.49
N ALA A 53 4.13 -5.29 1.84
CA ALA A 53 3.13 -4.45 1.19
C ALA A 53 2.35 -5.22 0.12
N THR A 54 3.05 -6.02 -0.69
CA THR A 54 2.42 -6.87 -1.71
C THR A 54 1.51 -7.93 -1.07
N ARG A 55 1.97 -8.59 -0.01
CA ARG A 55 1.16 -9.60 0.72
C ARG A 55 -0.07 -8.97 1.35
N TRP A 56 0.08 -7.79 1.96
CA TRP A 56 -1.03 -7.05 2.54
C TRP A 56 -2.04 -6.64 1.48
N LEU A 57 -1.58 -6.10 0.35
CA LEU A 57 -2.46 -5.68 -0.74
C LEU A 57 -3.25 -6.84 -1.32
N ARG A 58 -2.60 -8.00 -1.50
CA ARG A 58 -3.26 -9.25 -1.92
C ARG A 58 -4.37 -9.65 -0.96
N LYS A 59 -4.08 -9.65 0.35
CA LYS A 59 -5.06 -9.97 1.39
C LYS A 59 -6.20 -8.95 1.43
N ALA A 60 -5.90 -7.66 1.26
CA ALA A 60 -6.88 -6.59 1.26
C ALA A 60 -7.83 -6.69 0.05
N CYS A 61 -7.28 -6.93 -1.15
CA CYS A 61 -8.04 -7.09 -2.38
C CYS A 61 -8.69 -8.48 -2.54
N GLY A 62 -8.38 -9.45 -1.67
CA GLY A 62 -8.92 -10.82 -1.76
C GLY A 62 -8.36 -11.62 -2.95
N ILE A 63 -7.15 -11.33 -3.39
CA ILE A 63 -6.50 -11.96 -4.55
C ILE A 63 -5.24 -12.73 -4.12
N GLN A 64 -4.86 -13.75 -4.88
CA GLN A 64 -3.62 -14.51 -4.64
C GLN A 64 -2.47 -13.99 -5.51
N SER A 65 -2.79 -13.46 -6.69
CA SER A 65 -1.86 -12.92 -7.67
C SER A 65 -2.28 -11.53 -8.15
N ARG A 66 -1.28 -10.66 -8.43
CA ARG A 66 -1.53 -9.31 -8.96
C ARG A 66 -2.20 -9.34 -10.34
N ALA A 67 -2.00 -10.40 -11.12
CA ALA A 67 -2.67 -10.56 -12.41
C ALA A 67 -4.20 -10.63 -12.28
N GLU A 68 -4.72 -11.07 -11.13
CA GLU A 68 -6.17 -11.13 -10.88
C GLU A 68 -6.79 -9.74 -10.73
N LEU A 69 -6.01 -8.70 -10.43
CA LEU A 69 -6.51 -7.31 -10.37
C LEU A 69 -7.08 -6.85 -11.71
N ASP A 70 -6.55 -7.33 -12.83
CA ASP A 70 -7.02 -6.90 -14.14
C ASP A 70 -8.31 -7.63 -14.55
N HIS A 71 -8.63 -8.77 -13.93
CA HIS A 71 -9.80 -9.60 -14.23
C HIS A 71 -10.93 -9.51 -13.19
N ASN A 72 -10.67 -8.88 -12.04
CA ASN A 72 -11.61 -8.83 -10.93
C ASN A 72 -11.94 -7.38 -10.56
N ASP A 73 -13.13 -6.93 -10.95
CA ASP A 73 -13.62 -5.58 -10.66
C ASP A 73 -13.72 -5.27 -9.16
N ASN A 74 -14.02 -6.27 -8.32
CA ASN A 74 -14.04 -6.08 -6.87
C ASN A 74 -12.63 -5.80 -6.33
N ALA A 75 -11.62 -6.52 -6.83
CA ALA A 75 -10.23 -6.30 -6.45
C ALA A 75 -9.74 -4.91 -6.91
N ARG A 76 -10.19 -4.43 -8.09
CA ARG A 76 -9.93 -3.07 -8.57
C ARG A 76 -10.58 -2.02 -7.67
N ALA A 77 -11.87 -2.15 -7.39
CA ALA A 77 -12.58 -1.24 -6.50
C ALA A 77 -11.93 -1.17 -5.11
N MET A 78 -11.39 -2.29 -4.61
CA MET A 78 -10.65 -2.31 -3.35
C MET A 78 -9.29 -1.62 -3.47
N LEU A 79 -8.56 -1.81 -4.58
CA LEU A 79 -7.31 -1.09 -4.85
C LEU A 79 -7.55 0.42 -4.91
N ASP A 80 -8.61 0.87 -5.59
CA ASP A 80 -9.01 2.29 -5.65
C ASP A 80 -9.33 2.84 -4.26
N LYS A 81 -10.03 2.09 -3.40
CA LYS A 81 -10.26 2.48 -2.00
C LYS A 81 -8.94 2.62 -1.22
N VAL A 82 -8.04 1.66 -1.34
CA VAL A 82 -6.71 1.70 -0.70
C VAL A 82 -5.91 2.92 -1.18
N MET A 83 -5.95 3.22 -2.48
CA MET A 83 -5.29 4.40 -3.03
C MET A 83 -5.91 5.70 -2.50
N ALA A 84 -7.24 5.78 -2.41
CA ALA A 84 -7.92 6.95 -1.87
C ALA A 84 -7.58 7.19 -0.39
N ASP A 85 -7.57 6.14 0.43
CA ASP A 85 -7.13 6.21 1.84
C ASP A 85 -5.66 6.63 1.94
N TYR A 86 -4.78 6.05 1.13
CA TYR A 86 -3.37 6.43 1.07
C TYR A 86 -3.20 7.90 0.67
N SER A 87 -3.92 8.39 -0.33
CA SER A 87 -3.85 9.80 -0.73
C SER A 87 -4.35 10.76 0.35
N LYS A 88 -5.40 10.38 1.10
CA LYS A 88 -5.86 11.15 2.26
C LYS A 88 -4.79 11.18 3.34
N TRP A 89 -4.21 10.03 3.68
CA TRP A 89 -3.13 9.93 4.64
C TRP A 89 -1.90 10.73 4.19
N GLU A 90 -1.47 10.64 2.92
CA GLU A 90 -0.31 11.39 2.41
C GLU A 90 -0.56 12.89 2.53
N ARG A 91 -1.77 13.36 2.23
CA ARG A 91 -2.15 14.77 2.41
C ARG A 91 -2.08 15.19 3.89
N GLN A 92 -2.53 14.33 4.80
CA GLN A 92 -2.43 14.57 6.24
C GLN A 92 -0.98 14.58 6.71
N GLN A 93 -0.14 13.64 6.26
CA GLN A 93 1.28 13.61 6.59
C GLN A 93 1.96 14.88 6.12
N ARG A 94 1.74 15.32 4.87
CA ARG A 94 2.31 16.59 4.38
C ARG A 94 1.81 17.79 5.15
N LEU A 95 0.55 17.80 5.58
CA LEU A 95 0.03 18.87 6.42
C LEU A 95 0.71 18.84 7.80
N ASN A 96 0.85 17.66 8.40
CA ASN A 96 1.54 17.47 9.67
C ASN A 96 3.01 17.88 9.57
N GLU A 97 3.72 17.50 8.50
CA GLU A 97 5.09 17.94 8.21
C GLU A 97 5.18 19.46 8.08
N ARG A 98 4.18 20.13 7.49
CA ARG A 98 4.14 21.60 7.39
C ARG A 98 3.82 22.27 8.72
N ILE A 99 3.00 21.65 9.57
CA ILE A 99 2.65 22.18 10.90
C ILE A 99 3.81 21.93 11.89
N SER A 100 4.42 20.74 11.87
CA SER A 100 5.58 20.38 12.69
C SER A 100 6.90 20.99 12.18
N GLY A 101 6.99 21.30 10.88
CA GLY A 101 8.10 22.02 10.25
C GLY A 101 7.99 23.54 10.32
N GLY A 102 7.01 24.07 11.06
CA GLY A 102 6.92 25.48 11.46
C GLY A 102 7.80 25.79 12.68
N VAL A 103 9.03 25.27 12.71
CA VAL A 103 10.10 25.75 13.59
C VAL A 103 11.04 26.58 12.71
N VAL A 104 11.16 27.85 13.09
CA VAL A 104 12.11 28.85 12.60
C VAL A 104 13.56 28.36 12.58
#